data_AF-A0A1B7Z8Z1-F1
#
_entry.id   AF-A0A1B7Z8Z1-F1
#
_cell.length_a   1.000
_cell.length_b   1.000
_cell.length_c   1.000
_cell.angle_alpha   90.00
_cell.angle_beta   90.00
_cell.angle_gamma   90.00
#
_symmetry.space_group_name_H-M   'P 1'
#
loop_
_entity.id
_entity.type
_entity.pdbx_description
1 polymer ?
#
loop_
_entity_poly.entity_id
_entity_poly.type
_entity_poly.pdbx_seq_one_letter_code
_entity_poly.pdbx_strand_id
1 'polypeptide(L)'
;MDTKHYICNYCHEEFIPKRRYVQKFCSATCRSKAHHQKTKTGNLLPVKQATNSNTKIEKMSAAGIGNAAAGALAADVLKNAFTNSNNKPATKGDILALRKSYDRYQKILNIPVKPDGMLPYFDMETKFLVYLKPLK
;
A
#
# COMPACT_ATOMS: atom_id res chain seq x y z
N MET A 1 38.86 -42.32 1.91
CA MET A 1 37.39 -42.45 1.70
C MET A 1 37.02 -41.55 0.53
N ASP A 2 36.59 -42.12 -0.60
CA ASP A 2 36.23 -41.34 -1.79
C ASP A 2 35.06 -40.40 -1.51
N THR A 3 35.35 -39.12 -1.38
CA THR A 3 34.35 -38.05 -1.33
C THR A 3 34.01 -37.69 -2.78
N LYS A 4 33.04 -38.41 -3.34
CA LYS A 4 32.41 -37.95 -4.59
C LYS A 4 31.71 -36.62 -4.27
N HIS A 5 32.24 -35.53 -4.82
CA HIS A 5 31.58 -34.23 -4.80
C HIS A 5 30.36 -34.28 -5.71
N TYR A 6 29.24 -33.72 -5.25
CA TYR A 6 27.99 -33.66 -6.02
C TYR A 6 27.78 -32.20 -6.43
N ILE A 7 27.17 -31.99 -7.59
CA ILE A 7 26.81 -30.66 -8.07
C ILE A 7 25.38 -30.35 -7.59
N CYS A 8 25.18 -29.20 -6.95
CA CYS A 8 23.86 -28.76 -6.51
C CYS A 8 22.97 -28.41 -7.71
N ASN A 9 21.75 -28.95 -7.76
CA ASN A 9 20.80 -28.67 -8.85
C ASN A 9 20.23 -27.24 -8.87
N TYR A 10 20.64 -26.36 -7.95
CA TYR A 10 20.18 -24.97 -7.88
C TYR A 10 21.32 -23.97 -8.06
N CYS A 11 22.36 -24.02 -7.22
CA CYS A 11 23.50 -23.09 -7.33
C CYS A 11 24.64 -23.62 -8.20
N HIS A 12 24.59 -24.88 -8.64
CA HIS A 12 25.63 -25.53 -9.45
C HIS A 12 27.03 -25.59 -8.80
N GLU A 13 27.11 -25.31 -7.49
CA GLU A 13 28.33 -25.47 -6.72
C GLU A 13 28.52 -26.94 -6.30
N GLU A 14 29.78 -27.33 -6.16
CA GLU A 14 30.17 -28.62 -5.63
C GLU A 14 29.94 -28.67 -4.11
N PHE A 15 29.37 -29.77 -3.63
CA PHE A 15 29.18 -30.00 -2.20
C PHE A 15 29.36 -31.46 -1.83
N ILE A 16 29.70 -31.70 -0.56
CA ILE A 16 29.80 -33.04 0.01
C ILE A 16 28.41 -33.43 0.54
N PRO A 17 27.76 -34.48 0.00
CA PRO A 17 26.43 -34.87 0.44
C PRO A 17 26.46 -35.51 1.83
N LYS A 18 25.49 -35.15 2.68
CA LYS A 18 25.23 -35.83 3.95
C LYS A 18 24.59 -37.20 3.74
N ARG A 19 23.78 -37.33 2.68
CA ARG A 19 23.18 -38.60 2.24
C ARG A 19 23.54 -38.88 0.78
N ARG A 20 24.40 -39.87 0.55
CA ARG A 20 24.87 -40.28 -0.79
C ARG A 20 23.69 -40.73 -1.66
N TYR A 21 23.79 -40.51 -2.98
CA TYR A 21 22.81 -40.86 -4.03
C TYR A 21 21.42 -40.20 -3.96
N VAL A 22 20.99 -39.69 -2.79
CA VAL A 22 19.66 -39.10 -2.59
C VAL A 22 19.68 -37.57 -2.61
N GLN A 23 20.73 -36.95 -2.08
CA GLN A 23 20.78 -35.50 -1.88
C GLN A 23 21.11 -34.74 -3.17
N LYS A 24 20.16 -33.94 -3.66
CA LYS A 24 20.26 -33.15 -4.90
C LYS A 24 20.66 -31.69 -4.70
N PHE A 25 20.65 -31.21 -3.46
CA PHE A 25 20.88 -29.80 -3.12
C PHE A 25 21.88 -29.68 -1.97
N CYS A 26 22.74 -28.65 -2.02
CA CYS A 26 23.74 -28.39 -0.98
C CYS A 26 23.11 -27.94 0.35
N SER A 27 21.94 -27.29 0.32
CA SER A 27 21.29 -26.71 1.49
C SER A 27 19.75 -26.69 1.39
N ALA A 28 19.09 -26.51 2.54
CA ALA A 28 17.63 -26.35 2.61
C ALA A 28 17.15 -25.10 1.86
N THR A 29 17.97 -24.04 1.84
CA THR A 29 17.68 -22.82 1.09
C THR A 29 17.68 -23.08 -0.42
N CYS A 30 18.67 -23.81 -0.95
CA CYS A 30 18.70 -24.22 -2.36
C CYS A 30 17.52 -25.12 -2.73
N ARG A 31 17.15 -26.07 -1.85
CA ARG A 31 15.98 -26.92 -2.04
C ARG A 31 14.68 -26.10 -2.13
N SER A 32 14.51 -25.13 -1.23
CA SER A 32 13.33 -24.27 -1.17
C SER A 32 13.25 -23.35 -2.40
N LYS A 33 14.34 -22.65 -2.75
CA LYS A 33 14.38 -21.77 -3.93
C LYS A 33 14.13 -22.54 -5.24
N ALA A 34 14.70 -23.74 -5.39
CA ALA A 34 14.43 -24.59 -6.55
C ALA A 34 12.96 -25.01 -6.65
N HIS A 35 12.29 -25.27 -5.52
CA HIS A 35 10.85 -25.56 -5.50
C HIS A 35 10.03 -24.34 -5.93
N HIS A 36 10.33 -23.16 -5.37
CA HIS A 36 9.65 -21.92 -5.74
C HIS A 36 9.86 -21.51 -7.20
N GLN A 37 11.02 -21.82 -7.79
CA GLN A 37 11.28 -21.56 -9.21
C GLN A 37 10.39 -22.45 -10.10
N LYS A 38 10.23 -23.74 -9.75
CA LYS A 38 9.37 -24.69 -10.47
C LYS A 38 7.88 -24.32 -10.40
N THR A 39 7.43 -23.81 -9.25
CA THR A 39 6.03 -23.40 -9.11
C THR A 39 5.75 -22.07 -9.83
N LYS A 40 6.73 -21.16 -9.90
CA LYS A 40 6.61 -19.93 -10.72
C LYS A 40 6.59 -20.22 -12.22
N THR A 41 7.36 -21.19 -12.70
CA THR A 41 7.35 -21.56 -14.12
C THR A 41 6.16 -22.44 -14.51
N GLY A 42 5.54 -23.16 -13.58
CA GLY A 42 4.34 -23.98 -13.83
C GLY A 42 3.08 -23.19 -14.23
N ASN A 43 3.04 -21.88 -13.98
CA ASN A 43 1.95 -21.00 -14.41
C ASN A 43 2.24 -20.20 -15.69
N LEU A 44 3.38 -20.45 -16.34
CA LEU A 44 3.68 -19.91 -17.66
C LEU A 44 3.53 -21.03 -18.68
N LEU A 45 2.55 -20.90 -19.58
CA LEU A 45 2.40 -21.74 -20.78
C LEU A 45 3.76 -21.88 -21.50
N PRO A 46 4.05 -23.01 -22.16
CA PRO A 46 5.38 -23.30 -22.67
C PRO A 46 5.74 -22.31 -23.76
N VAL A 47 6.65 -21.38 -23.45
CA VAL A 47 7.32 -20.57 -24.46
C VAL A 47 8.27 -21.50 -25.20
N LYS A 48 7.96 -21.75 -26.49
CA LYS A 48 8.87 -22.44 -27.40
C LYS A 48 10.25 -21.80 -27.33
N GLN A 49 11.26 -22.65 -27.14
CA GLN A 49 12.66 -22.26 -27.09
C GLN A 49 13.03 -21.45 -28.35
N ALA A 50 13.43 -20.20 -28.15
CA ALA A 50 14.15 -19.43 -29.15
C ALA A 50 15.60 -19.30 -28.67
N THR A 51 16.48 -19.80 -29.52
CA THR A 51 17.93 -19.83 -29.38
C THR A 51 18.55 -18.44 -29.41
N ASN A 52 19.66 -18.33 -28.67
CA ASN A 52 20.84 -17.49 -28.89
C ASN A 52 20.80 -15.97 -28.67
N SER A 53 21.70 -15.59 -27.75
CA SER A 53 22.62 -14.44 -27.77
C SER A 53 22.08 -13.01 -27.68
N ASN A 54 22.62 -12.34 -26.65
CA ASN A 54 22.89 -10.91 -26.45
C ASN A 54 22.15 -10.29 -25.27
N THR A 55 22.97 -9.65 -24.43
CA THR A 55 22.63 -8.89 -23.23
C THR A 55 21.52 -7.89 -23.51
N LYS A 56 20.28 -8.32 -23.28
CA LYS A 56 19.13 -7.45 -23.36
C LYS A 56 19.13 -6.62 -22.08
N ILE A 57 19.55 -5.35 -22.20
CA ILE A 57 19.13 -4.29 -21.28
C ILE A 57 17.64 -4.52 -21.06
N GLU A 58 17.22 -4.76 -19.80
CA GLU A 58 15.82 -4.94 -19.45
C GLU A 58 15.08 -3.63 -19.74
N LYS A 59 14.72 -3.44 -21.01
CA LYS A 59 13.76 -2.42 -21.43
C LYS A 59 12.49 -2.77 -20.70
N MET A 60 12.08 -1.92 -19.77
CA MET A 60 10.81 -2.08 -19.08
C MET A 60 9.73 -2.37 -20.13
N SER A 61 9.21 -3.59 -20.12
CA SER A 61 8.22 -4.02 -21.08
C SER A 61 6.95 -3.20 -20.85
N ALA A 62 6.35 -2.66 -21.91
CA ALA A 62 5.06 -1.98 -21.82
C ALA A 62 3.98 -2.88 -21.20
N ALA A 63 4.07 -4.20 -21.38
CA ALA A 63 3.18 -5.16 -20.71
C ALA A 63 3.51 -5.34 -19.22
N GLY A 64 4.80 -5.23 -18.84
CA GLY A 64 5.23 -5.26 -17.43
C GLY A 64 4.82 -3.99 -16.67
N ILE A 65 5.01 -2.82 -17.29
CA ILE A 65 4.53 -1.53 -16.75
C ILE A 65 3.00 -1.50 -16.73
N GLY A 66 2.34 -1.95 -17.80
CA GLY A 66 0.88 -1.95 -17.93
C GLY A 66 0.20 -2.81 -16.86
N ASN A 67 0.68 -4.03 -16.64
CA ASN A 67 0.12 -4.92 -15.62
C ASN A 67 0.41 -4.43 -14.20
N ALA A 68 1.59 -3.87 -13.94
CA ALA A 68 1.93 -3.30 -12.62
C ALA A 68 1.11 -2.04 -12.33
N ALA A 69 0.95 -1.14 -13.31
CA ALA A 69 0.13 0.05 -13.19
C ALA A 69 -1.35 -0.31 -13.01
N ALA A 70 -1.87 -1.26 -13.79
CA ALA A 70 -3.25 -1.75 -13.63
C ALA A 70 -3.46 -2.40 -12.25
N GLY A 71 -2.50 -3.17 -11.76
CA GLY A 71 -2.54 -3.76 -10.41
C GLY A 71 -2.53 -2.72 -9.30
N ALA A 72 -1.71 -1.68 -9.40
CA ALA A 72 -1.67 -0.58 -8.43
C ALA A 72 -2.99 0.20 -8.40
N LEU A 73 -3.54 0.53 -9.58
CA LEU A 73 -4.84 1.20 -9.69
C LEU A 73 -5.97 0.34 -9.11
N ALA A 74 -5.99 -0.96 -9.39
CA ALA A 74 -6.98 -1.88 -8.84
C ALA A 74 -6.88 -1.99 -7.31
N ALA A 75 -5.66 -2.07 -6.77
CA ALA A 75 -5.42 -2.14 -5.33
C ALA A 75 -5.89 -0.87 -4.60
N ASP A 76 -5.65 0.31 -5.16
CA ASP A 76 -6.10 1.58 -4.56
C ASP A 76 -7.63 1.73 -4.59
N VAL A 77 -8.29 1.31 -5.67
CA VAL A 77 -9.76 1.29 -5.76
C VAL A 77 -10.36 0.36 -4.71
N LEU A 78 -9.81 -0.86 -4.59
CA LEU A 78 -10.24 -1.82 -3.57
C LEU A 78 -10.02 -1.27 -2.16
N LYS A 79 -8.85 -0.68 -1.89
CA LYS A 79 -8.54 -0.08 -0.59
C LYS A 79 -9.51 1.04 -0.24
N ASN A 80 -9.89 1.89 -1.19
CA ASN A 80 -10.85 2.98 -0.98
C ASN A 80 -12.30 2.50 -0.82
N ALA A 81 -12.67 1.38 -1.46
CA ALA A 81 -14.00 0.78 -1.32
C ALA A 81 -14.18 0.07 0.04
N PHE A 82 -13.15 -0.64 0.51
CA PHE A 82 -13.19 -1.42 1.75
C PHE A 82 -12.74 -0.66 3.01
N THR A 83 -12.28 0.58 2.88
CA THR A 83 -11.97 1.43 4.04
C THR A 83 -13.26 2.03 4.62
N ASN A 84 -13.45 1.86 5.93
CA ASN A 84 -14.53 2.51 6.68
C ASN A 84 -14.45 4.04 6.55
N SER A 85 -15.60 4.72 6.54
CA SER A 85 -15.69 6.18 6.37
C SER A 85 -14.78 6.97 7.31
N ASN A 86 -14.70 6.57 8.59
CA ASN A 86 -13.86 7.22 9.60
C ASN A 86 -12.36 7.03 9.38
N ASN A 87 -11.97 6.02 8.60
CA ASN A 87 -10.57 5.71 8.28
C ASN A 87 -10.18 6.20 6.88
N LYS A 88 -11.10 6.85 6.15
CA LYS A 88 -10.79 7.46 4.85
C LYS A 88 -10.00 8.75 5.06
N PRO A 89 -8.95 9.00 4.25
CA PRO A 89 -8.23 10.25 4.32
C PRO A 89 -9.15 11.41 3.92
N ALA A 90 -9.09 12.52 4.66
CA ALA A 90 -9.86 13.71 4.35
C ALA A 90 -9.43 14.29 2.98
N THR A 91 -10.40 14.59 2.12
CA THR A 91 -10.15 15.26 0.86
C THR A 91 -10.01 16.77 1.07
N LYS A 92 -9.42 17.48 0.10
CA LYS A 92 -9.39 18.95 0.13
C LYS A 92 -10.79 19.55 0.17
N GLY A 93 -11.77 18.90 -0.46
CA GLY A 93 -13.17 19.31 -0.43
C GLY A 93 -13.76 19.25 0.98
N ASP A 94 -13.46 18.16 1.71
CA ASP A 94 -13.90 17.99 3.10
C ASP A 94 -13.31 19.07 4.01
N ILE A 95 -12.03 19.41 3.83
CA ILE A 95 -11.36 20.47 4.59
C ILE A 95 -12.01 21.84 4.31
N LEU A 96 -12.35 22.13 3.05
CA LEU A 96 -13.03 23.37 2.68
C LEU A 96 -14.46 23.42 3.24
N ALA A 97 -15.18 22.30 3.25
CA ALA A 97 -16.51 22.20 3.86
C ALA A 97 -16.45 22.42 5.38
N LEU A 98 -15.49 21.79 6.07
CA LEU A 98 -15.24 22.01 7.49
C LEU A 98 -14.91 23.47 7.78
N ARG A 99 -14.05 24.09 6.97
CA ARG A 99 -13.72 25.52 7.10
C ARG A 99 -14.94 26.42 6.94
N LYS A 100 -15.87 26.08 6.04
CA LYS A 100 -17.14 26.82 5.87
C LYS A 100 -18.08 26.65 7.06
N SER A 101 -18.07 25.48 7.71
CA SER A 101 -18.90 25.24 8.90
C SER A 101 -18.37 25.90 10.18
N TYR A 102 -17.13 26.40 10.15
CA TYR A 102 -16.51 27.02 11.31
C TYR A 102 -16.81 28.52 11.36
N ASP A 103 -17.98 28.87 11.90
CA ASP A 103 -18.32 30.26 12.17
C ASP A 103 -17.49 30.80 13.34
N ARG A 104 -17.00 32.05 13.19
CA ARG A 104 -16.24 32.75 14.22
C ARG A 104 -17.04 32.91 15.52
N TYR A 105 -18.34 33.21 15.39
CA TYR A 105 -19.22 33.47 16.52
C TYR A 105 -20.15 32.28 16.74
N GLN A 106 -19.99 31.58 17.86
CA GLN A 106 -20.79 30.42 18.21
C GLN A 106 -21.83 30.78 19.27
N LYS A 107 -23.12 30.58 18.99
CA LYS A 107 -24.19 30.94 19.93
C LYS A 107 -24.12 30.08 21.19
N ILE A 108 -24.19 30.72 22.35
CA ILE A 108 -24.20 30.01 23.65
C ILE A 108 -25.65 29.85 24.10
N LEU A 109 -26.10 28.60 24.23
CA LEU A 109 -27.50 28.29 24.57
C LEU A 109 -27.79 28.39 26.08
N ASN A 110 -26.76 28.24 26.92
CA ASN A 110 -26.90 28.21 28.37
C ASN A 110 -26.79 29.59 29.06
N ILE A 111 -26.77 30.68 28.28
CA ILE A 111 -26.70 32.05 28.81
C ILE A 111 -27.96 32.80 28.41
N PRO A 112 -28.65 33.47 29.35
CA PRO A 112 -29.85 34.23 29.03
C PRO A 112 -29.55 35.41 28.11
N VAL A 113 -30.55 35.78 27.32
CA VAL A 113 -30.50 36.95 26.44
C VAL A 113 -30.43 38.22 27.30
N LYS A 114 -29.65 39.22 26.87
CA LYS A 114 -29.66 40.53 27.55
C LYS A 114 -31.04 41.20 27.41
N PRO A 115 -31.43 42.08 28.35
CA PRO A 115 -32.67 42.86 28.25
C PRO A 115 -32.80 43.64 26.93
N ASP A 116 -31.68 44.04 26.33
CA ASP A 116 -31.61 44.73 25.03
C ASP A 116 -31.87 43.82 23.81
N GLY A 117 -32.24 42.55 24.02
CA GLY A 117 -32.47 41.56 22.97
C GLY A 117 -31.20 41.01 22.31
N MET A 118 -30.02 41.32 22.85
CA MET A 118 -28.74 40.81 22.33
C MET A 118 -28.49 39.37 22.77
N LEU A 119 -28.07 38.54 21.81
CA LEU A 119 -27.79 37.13 22.02
C LEU A 119 -26.32 36.91 22.40
N PRO A 120 -26.03 35.98 23.33
CA PRO A 120 -24.66 35.63 23.70
C PRO A 120 -24.00 34.72 22.65
N TYR A 121 -22.79 35.08 22.23
CA TYR A 121 -21.92 34.31 21.34
C TYR A 121 -20.53 34.18 21.96
N PHE A 122 -19.87 33.06 21.70
CA PHE A 122 -18.46 32.85 21.96
C PHE A 122 -17.66 33.24 20.71
N ASP A 123 -16.73 34.18 20.84
CA ASP A 123 -15.82 34.54 19.75
C ASP A 123 -14.63 33.58 19.74
N MET A 124 -14.50 32.78 18.69
CA MET A 124 -13.43 31.81 18.54
C MET A 124 -12.04 32.46 18.32
N GLU A 125 -11.95 33.72 17.91
CA GLU A 125 -10.66 34.42 17.76
C GLU A 125 -10.17 34.99 19.09
N THR A 126 -11.01 35.80 19.75
CA THR A 126 -10.63 36.51 20.97
C THR A 126 -10.81 35.65 22.24
N LYS A 127 -11.53 34.52 22.13
CA LYS A 127 -11.87 33.61 23.24
C LYS A 127 -12.70 34.26 24.35
N PHE A 128 -13.42 35.34 24.04
CA PHE A 128 -14.30 36.04 24.97
C PHE A 128 -15.78 35.86 24.62
N LEU A 129 -16.62 36.04 25.65
CA LEU A 129 -18.06 36.15 25.51
C LEU A 129 -18.42 37.52 24.92
N VAL A 130 -19.12 37.53 23.80
CA VAL A 130 -19.61 38.74 23.13
C VAL A 130 -21.12 38.68 22.95
N TYR A 131 -21.76 39.85 22.93
CA TYR A 131 -23.20 39.96 22.72
C TYR A 131 -23.44 40.63 21.36
N LEU A 132 -24.15 39.94 20.48
CA LEU A 132 -24.43 40.40 19.12
C LEU A 132 -25.93 40.59 18.93
N LYS A 133 -26.30 41.62 18.16
CA LYS A 133 -27.69 41.81 17.74
C LYS A 133 -28.04 40.74 16.70
N PRO A 134 -29.22 40.08 16.80
CA PRO A 134 -29.67 39.17 15.76
C PRO A 134 -29.81 39.94 14.44
N LEU A 135 -29.22 39.40 13.37
CA LEU A 135 -29.48 39.87 12.01
C LEU A 135 -30.94 39.57 11.69
N LYS A 136 -31.72 40.61 11.35
CA LYS A 136 -33.10 40.49 10.88
C LYS A 136 -33.15 39.87 9.49
#